data_AF-A0A2V8DGY1-F1
#
_entry.id   AF-A0A2V8DGY1-F1
#
_cell.length_a   1.000
_cell.length_b   1.000
_cell.length_c   1.000
_cell.angle_alpha   90.00
_cell.angle_beta   90.00
_cell.angle_gamma   90.00
#
_symmetry.space_group_name_H-M   'P 1'
#
loop_
_entity.id
_entity.type
_entity.pdbx_description
1 polymer ?
#
loop_
_entity_poly.entity_id
_entity_poly.type
_entity_poly.pdbx_seq_one_letter_code
_entity_poly.pdbx_strand_id
1 'polypeptide(L)'
;MRLTANLTLVALLVAPVVVLGERGLPTPEAVLGFKPGSDYKLATYDQSIEYFKRVAATTKFVKLVQAGTTSQKRPMYFALVSSPDNLARLDRYREIARRLAH
;
A
#
# COMPACT_ATOMS: atom_id res chain seq x y z
N MET A 1 -58.74 13.62 -6.00
CA MET A 1 -57.73 13.99 -4.98
C MET A 1 -56.94 12.75 -4.58
N ARG A 2 -55.83 12.46 -5.27
CA ARG A 2 -54.90 11.35 -4.94
C ARG A 2 -53.49 11.91 -5.06
N LEU A 3 -52.97 12.41 -3.94
CA LEU A 3 -51.77 13.22 -3.84
C LEU A 3 -50.70 12.49 -2.99
N THR A 4 -50.34 11.25 -3.35
CA THR A 4 -49.44 10.42 -2.52
C THR A 4 -48.61 9.41 -3.32
N ALA A 5 -48.15 9.76 -4.53
CA ALA A 5 -47.35 8.82 -5.34
C ALA A 5 -45.87 9.21 -5.53
N ASN A 6 -45.46 10.44 -5.18
CA ASN A 6 -44.14 10.94 -5.60
C ASN A 6 -43.09 11.05 -4.48
N LEU A 7 -43.39 10.65 -3.24
CA LEU A 7 -42.43 10.76 -2.13
C LEU A 7 -41.53 9.54 -1.92
N THR A 8 -41.81 8.41 -2.56
CA THR A 8 -41.08 7.14 -2.33
C THR A 8 -39.84 6.96 -3.19
N LEU A 9 -39.55 7.84 -4.16
CA LEU A 9 -38.44 7.68 -5.11
C LEU A 9 -37.17 8.46 -4.77
N VAL A 10 -37.15 9.25 -3.69
CA VAL A 10 -35.97 10.06 -3.31
C VAL A 10 -35.12 9.37 -2.23
N ALA A 11 -35.61 8.33 -1.57
CA ALA A 11 -34.91 7.67 -0.46
C ALA A 11 -33.81 6.67 -0.90
N LEU A 12 -33.64 6.37 -2.19
CA LEU A 12 -32.73 5.31 -2.67
C LEU A 12 -31.33 5.81 -3.09
N LEU A 13 -30.99 7.08 -2.84
CA LEU A 13 -29.72 7.68 -3.29
C LEU A 13 -28.68 7.88 -2.18
N VAL A 14 -28.98 7.48 -0.94
CA VAL A 14 -28.03 7.53 0.18
C VAL A 14 -27.64 6.10 0.56
N ALA A 15 -27.00 5.37 -0.37
CA ALA A 15 -26.30 4.16 0.00
C ALA A 15 -24.99 4.57 0.70
N PRO A 16 -24.71 4.09 1.93
CA PRO A 16 -23.43 4.36 2.57
C PRO A 16 -22.33 3.72 1.72
N VAL A 17 -21.42 4.54 1.21
CA VAL A 17 -20.17 4.05 0.61
C VAL A 17 -19.40 3.38 1.74
N VAL A 18 -19.46 2.06 1.78
CA VAL A 18 -18.64 1.27 2.70
C VAL A 18 -17.21 1.39 2.21
N VAL A 19 -16.44 2.28 2.83
CA VAL A 19 -14.99 2.32 2.66
C VAL A 19 -14.44 1.04 3.28
N LEU A 20 -14.22 0.04 2.43
CA LEU A 20 -13.45 -1.15 2.78
C LEU A 20 -11.99 -0.71 2.96
N GLY A 21 -11.64 -0.26 4.16
CA GLY A 21 -10.24 -0.23 4.58
C GLY A 21 -9.70 -1.66 4.59
N GLU A 22 -8.46 -1.88 4.14
CA GLU A 22 -7.82 -3.20 4.22
C GLU A 22 -7.68 -3.62 5.70
N ARG A 23 -8.66 -4.37 6.19
CA ARG A 23 -8.64 -4.97 7.53
C ARG A 23 -7.44 -5.91 7.60
N GLY A 24 -6.46 -5.53 8.42
CA GLY A 24 -5.27 -6.35 8.69
C GLY A 24 -3.96 -5.70 8.27
N LEU A 25 -3.97 -4.62 7.47
CA LEU A 25 -2.73 -3.95 7.11
C LEU A 25 -2.07 -3.36 8.37
N PRO A 26 -0.83 -3.76 8.72
CA PRO A 26 -0.18 -3.27 9.92
C PRO A 26 0.13 -1.78 9.77
N THR A 27 -0.20 -0.98 10.78
CA THR A 27 0.25 0.41 10.80
C THR A 27 1.74 0.49 11.13
N PRO A 28 2.45 1.52 10.65
CA PRO A 28 3.82 1.77 11.08
C PRO A 28 3.94 1.82 12.61
N GLU A 29 3.02 2.50 13.28
CA GLU A 29 2.97 2.63 14.73
C GLU A 29 2.95 1.28 15.45
N ALA A 30 2.17 0.32 14.94
CA ALA A 30 2.03 -1.00 15.54
C ALA A 30 3.30 -1.84 15.44
N VAL A 31 4.15 -1.59 14.43
CA VAL A 31 5.41 -2.32 14.23
C VAL A 31 6.59 -1.59 14.87
N LEU A 32 6.63 -0.26 14.74
CA LEU A 32 7.72 0.57 15.24
C LEU A 32 7.60 0.85 16.74
N GLY A 33 6.40 0.80 17.32
CA GLY A 33 6.11 1.16 18.71
C GLY A 33 6.07 2.67 18.96
N PHE A 34 6.15 3.49 17.91
CA PHE A 34 6.02 4.94 17.96
C PHE A 34 5.52 5.46 16.60
N LYS A 35 5.00 6.68 16.60
CA LYS A 35 4.53 7.35 15.37
C LYS A 35 5.70 7.82 14.51
N PRO A 36 5.78 7.46 13.22
CA PRO A 36 6.77 8.03 12.32
C PRO A 36 6.74 9.56 12.36
N GLY A 37 7.92 10.18 12.49
CA GLY A 37 8.06 11.63 12.62
C GLY A 37 7.91 12.16 14.04
N SER A 38 7.75 11.30 15.06
CA SER A 38 7.85 11.73 16.45
C SER A 38 9.26 12.21 16.81
N ASP A 39 9.33 13.24 17.64
CA ASP A 39 10.59 13.82 18.13
C ASP A 39 11.48 12.76 18.79
N TYR A 40 12.77 12.80 18.45
CA TYR A 40 13.79 11.87 18.96
C TYR A 40 13.46 10.38 18.75
N LYS A 41 12.64 10.04 17.74
CA LYS A 41 12.34 8.65 17.36
C LYS A 41 12.75 8.39 15.91
N LEU A 42 13.72 7.51 15.73
CA LEU A 42 14.15 7.03 14.41
C LEU A 42 14.03 5.51 14.36
N ALA A 43 13.39 5.02 13.29
CA ALA A 43 13.32 3.59 13.03
C ALA A 43 14.69 3.08 12.62
N THR A 44 15.12 1.96 13.20
CA THR A 44 16.32 1.26 12.72
C THR A 44 16.04 0.61 11.36
N TYR A 45 17.11 0.22 10.67
CA TYR A 45 16.98 -0.56 9.44
C TYR A 45 16.13 -1.82 9.65
N ASP A 46 16.38 -2.59 10.73
CA ASP A 46 15.68 -3.87 10.93
C ASP A 46 14.19 -3.64 11.20
N GLN A 47 13.86 -2.60 11.97
CA GLN A 47 12.46 -2.19 12.20
C GLN A 47 11.77 -1.78 10.90
N SER A 48 12.48 -1.02 10.05
CA SER A 48 11.95 -0.57 8.75
C SER A 48 11.71 -1.76 7.81
N ILE A 49 12.67 -2.68 7.70
CA ILE A 49 12.53 -3.88 6.86
C ILE A 49 11.44 -4.81 7.40
N GLU A 50 11.34 -4.99 8.71
CA GLU A 50 10.29 -5.80 9.33
C GLU A 50 8.89 -5.25 9.01
N TYR A 51 8.70 -3.94 9.13
CA TYR A 51 7.45 -3.28 8.75
C TYR A 51 7.08 -3.59 7.29
N PHE A 52 7.99 -3.36 6.35
CA PHE A 52 7.73 -3.60 4.94
C PHE A 52 7.49 -5.08 4.60
N LYS A 53 8.17 -6.01 5.29
CA LYS A 53 7.90 -7.45 5.15
C LYS A 53 6.47 -7.80 5.59
N ARG A 54 6.00 -7.27 6.73
CA ARG A 54 4.62 -7.50 7.20
C ARG A 54 3.59 -6.90 6.25
N VAL A 55 3.85 -5.71 5.74
CA VAL A 55 3.00 -5.08 4.71
C VAL A 55 2.91 -5.97 3.47
N ALA A 56 4.05 -6.37 2.90
CA ALA A 56 4.09 -7.22 1.71
C ALA A 56 3.47 -8.61 1.91
N ALA A 57 3.46 -9.13 3.14
CA ALA A 57 2.78 -10.39 3.47
C ALA A 57 1.26 -10.25 3.58
N THR A 58 0.75 -9.03 3.81
CA THR A 58 -0.67 -8.79 4.09
C THR A 58 -1.43 -8.29 2.86
N THR A 59 -0.75 -7.65 1.90
CA THR A 59 -1.42 -7.03 0.75
C THR A 59 -0.82 -7.45 -0.59
N LYS A 60 -1.68 -7.56 -1.61
CA LYS A 60 -1.29 -7.83 -3.01
C LYS A 60 -0.77 -6.59 -3.75
N PHE A 61 -0.84 -5.41 -3.13
CA PHE A 61 -0.43 -4.14 -3.73
C PHE A 61 1.05 -3.80 -3.49
N VAL A 62 1.76 -4.58 -2.67
CA VAL A 62 3.16 -4.36 -2.33
C VAL A 62 3.98 -5.62 -2.58
N LYS A 63 5.06 -5.49 -3.35
CA LYS A 63 6.05 -6.56 -3.56
C LYS A 63 7.42 -6.10 -3.08
N LEU A 64 8.02 -6.82 -2.14
CA LEU A 64 9.42 -6.62 -1.76
C LEU A 64 10.34 -7.42 -2.69
N VAL A 65 11.36 -6.76 -3.23
CA VAL A 65 12.39 -7.37 -4.08
C VAL A 65 13.77 -7.05 -3.50
N GLN A 66 14.61 -8.06 -3.31
CA GLN A 66 15.99 -7.83 -2.90
C GLN A 66 16.81 -7.34 -4.10
N ALA A 67 17.33 -6.12 -4.00
CA ALA A 67 18.14 -5.46 -5.03
C ALA A 67 19.60 -5.94 -5.02
N GLY A 68 20.07 -6.43 -3.87
CA GLY A 68 21.44 -6.84 -3.66
C GLY A 68 21.83 -6.66 -2.19
N THR A 69 23.10 -6.33 -1.97
CA THR A 69 23.69 -6.16 -0.64
C THR A 69 24.38 -4.79 -0.57
N THR A 70 24.21 -4.10 0.56
CA THR A 70 24.85 -2.81 0.82
C THR A 70 26.33 -2.98 1.16
N SER A 71 27.09 -1.87 1.21
CA SER A 71 28.49 -1.86 1.66
C SER A 71 28.68 -2.37 3.10
N GLN A 72 27.63 -2.33 3.92
CA GLN A 72 27.61 -2.87 5.28
C GLN A 72 27.19 -4.36 5.33
N LYS A 73 27.18 -5.05 4.19
CA LYS A 73 26.77 -6.46 4.05
C LYS A 73 25.31 -6.74 4.43
N ARG A 74 24.43 -5.72 4.41
CA ARG A 74 23.00 -5.87 4.70
C ARG A 74 22.20 -5.98 3.40
N PRO A 75 21.12 -6.76 3.32
CA PRO A 75 20.27 -6.80 2.13
C PRO A 75 19.73 -5.40 1.78
N MET A 76 19.69 -5.03 0.51
CA MET A 76 18.97 -3.84 0.05
C MET A 76 17.66 -4.29 -0.58
N TYR A 77 16.54 -3.66 -0.21
CA TYR A 77 15.22 -4.00 -0.73
C TYR A 77 14.61 -2.82 -1.51
N PHE A 78 13.88 -3.15 -2.57
CA PHE A 78 12.88 -2.28 -3.17
C PHE A 78 11.49 -2.72 -2.72
N ALA A 79 10.67 -1.77 -2.26
CA ALA A 79 9.25 -1.96 -2.08
C ALA A 79 8.52 -1.42 -3.31
N LEU A 80 8.02 -2.31 -4.15
CA LEU A 80 7.25 -1.95 -5.35
C LEU A 80 5.78 -1.85 -4.98
N VAL A 81 5.20 -0.65 -5.12
CA VAL A 81 3.80 -0.38 -4.76
C VAL A 81 3.02 -0.08 -6.04
N SER A 82 2.07 -0.94 -6.39
CA SER A 82 1.21 -0.75 -7.57
C SER A 82 -0.01 -1.68 -7.53
N SER A 83 -0.86 -1.61 -8.56
CA SER A 83 -1.92 -2.62 -8.74
C SER A 83 -1.33 -4.01 -9.00
N PRO A 84 -2.04 -5.10 -8.64
CA PRO A 84 -1.57 -6.46 -8.89
C PRO A 84 -1.26 -6.72 -10.36
N ASP A 85 -2.08 -6.21 -11.28
CA ASP A 85 -1.88 -6.34 -12.72
C ASP A 85 -0.61 -5.63 -13.22
N ASN A 86 -0.22 -4.54 -12.56
CA ASN A 86 1.04 -3.87 -12.87
C ASN A 86 2.24 -4.63 -12.30
N LEU A 87 2.12 -5.12 -11.07
CA LEU A 87 3.15 -5.94 -10.42
C LEU A 87 3.40 -7.27 -11.15
N ALA A 88 2.38 -7.82 -11.82
CA ALA A 88 2.52 -8.99 -12.68
C ALA A 88 3.29 -8.70 -13.98
N ARG A 89 3.38 -7.43 -14.40
CA ARG A 89 3.98 -6.99 -15.67
C ARG A 89 5.24 -6.13 -15.46
N LEU A 90 5.93 -6.28 -14.33
CA LEU A 90 7.09 -5.44 -13.97
C LEU A 90 8.18 -5.42 -15.04
N ASP A 91 8.46 -6.54 -15.70
CA ASP A 91 9.50 -6.61 -16.72
C ASP A 91 9.16 -5.78 -17.96
N ARG A 92 7.88 -5.74 -18.34
CA ARG A 92 7.39 -4.88 -19.41
C ARG A 92 7.58 -3.41 -19.06
N TYR A 93 7.26 -2.99 -17.84
CA TYR A 93 7.46 -1.61 -17.43
C TYR A 93 8.94 -1.24 -17.31
N ARG A 94 9.78 -2.17 -16.85
CA ARG A 94 11.24 -1.99 -16.83
C ARG A 94 11.82 -1.87 -18.25
N GLU A 95 11.28 -2.59 -19.22
CA GLU A 95 11.64 -2.44 -20.64
C GLU A 95 11.27 -1.04 -21.17
N ILE A 96 10.03 -0.60 -20.96
CA ILE A 96 9.55 0.71 -21.41
C ILE A 96 10.41 1.82 -20.79
N ALA A 97 10.66 1.77 -19.47
CA ALA A 97 11.48 2.77 -18.79
C ALA A 97 12.89 2.85 -19.37
N ARG A 98 13.50 1.70 -19.73
CA ARG A 98 14.81 1.68 -20.41
C ARG A 98 14.76 2.33 -21.78
N ARG A 99 13.72 2.06 -22.58
CA ARG A 99 13.57 2.65 -23.92
C ARG A 99 13.38 4.16 -23.89
N LEU A 100 12.68 4.68 -22.87
CA LEU A 100 12.43 6.12 -22.71
C LEU A 100 13.62 6.90 -22.12
N ALA A 101 14.57 6.20 -21.48
CA ALA A 101 15.74 6.83 -20.86
C ALA A 101 16.89 7.09 -21.84
N HIS A 102 16.78 6.63 -23.09
CA HIS A 102 17.72 6.87 -24.19
C HIS A 102 17.08 7.82 -25.21
#